data_AF-A0A3N5UDA2-F1
#
_entry.id   AF-A0A3N5UDA2-F1
#
_cell.length_a   1.000
_cell.length_b   1.000
_cell.length_c   1.000
_cell.angle_alpha   90.00
_cell.angle_beta   90.00
_cell.angle_gamma   90.00
#
_symmetry.space_group_name_H-M   'P 1'
#
loop_
_entity.id
_entity.type
_entity.pdbx_description
1 polymer ?
#
loop_
_entity_poly.entity_id
_entity_poly.type
_entity_poly.pdbx_seq_one_letter_code
_entity_poly.pdbx_strand_id
1 'polypeptide(L)'
;MIKVLTRQNAVWHFGDWEDFRETLTPCWIDLVFPQPEELKQVGEALAIAIPSRAEMAEIEVSSRLYQEDGAFFMTANLVTSPDTDNVESSAITFILTETCLVTVRYLEPRP
;
A
#
# COMPACT_ATOMS: atom_id res chain seq x y z
N MET A 1 -1.65 -8.13 -7.27
CA MET A 1 -2.69 -7.49 -8.10
C MET A 1 -2.78 -6.03 -7.69
N ILE A 2 -2.50 -5.09 -8.60
CA ILE A 2 -2.62 -3.65 -8.34
C ILE A 2 -4.09 -3.24 -8.42
N LYS A 3 -4.66 -2.76 -7.31
CA LYS A 3 -6.01 -2.16 -7.30
C LYS A 3 -5.87 -0.65 -7.25
N VAL A 4 -6.44 0.06 -8.22
CA VAL A 4 -6.47 1.53 -8.23
C VAL A 4 -7.87 1.99 -7.86
N LEU A 5 -7.97 2.93 -6.92
CA LEU A 5 -9.21 3.58 -6.53
C LEU A 5 -9.09 5.07 -6.79
N THR A 6 -9.99 5.61 -7.59
CA THR A 6 -10.10 7.06 -7.82
C THR A 6 -11.33 7.60 -7.12
N ARG A 7 -11.32 8.89 -6.78
CA ARG A 7 -12.43 9.54 -6.07
C ARG A 7 -13.15 10.52 -6.98
N GLN A 8 -14.44 10.28 -7.23
CA GLN A 8 -15.31 11.17 -8.00
C GLN A 8 -16.57 11.46 -7.20
N ASN A 9 -16.94 12.74 -7.05
CA ASN A 9 -18.12 13.15 -6.27
C ASN A 9 -18.18 12.52 -4.87
N ALA A 10 -17.03 12.49 -4.19
CA ALA A 10 -16.82 11.87 -2.88
C ALA A 10 -16.96 10.33 -2.82
N VAL A 11 -17.25 9.65 -3.93
CA VAL A 11 -17.38 8.20 -4.05
C VAL A 11 -16.09 7.59 -4.62
N TRP A 12 -15.70 6.42 -4.12
CA TRP A 12 -14.57 5.67 -4.64
C TRP A 12 -14.99 4.74 -5.77
N HIS A 13 -14.21 4.74 -6.84
CA HIS A 13 -14.40 3.89 -8.01
C HIS A 13 -13.12 3.12 -8.30
N PHE A 14 -13.25 1.86 -8.74
CA PHE A 14 -12.10 1.14 -9.28
C PHE A 14 -11.67 1.80 -10.60
N GLY A 15 -10.39 2.15 -10.67
CA GLY A 15 -9.74 2.68 -11.87
C GLY A 15 -8.83 1.64 -12.53
N ASP A 16 -8.34 1.99 -13.71
CA ASP A 16 -7.32 1.22 -14.44
C ASP A 16 -5.91 1.68 -14.06
N TRP A 17 -4.97 0.74 -14.00
CA TRP A 17 -3.57 1.02 -13.69
C TRP A 17 -2.88 1.81 -14.80
N GLU A 18 -3.15 1.50 -16.06
CA GLU A 18 -2.54 2.20 -17.20
C GLU A 18 -3.06 3.63 -17.31
N ASP A 19 -4.36 3.85 -17.09
CA ASP A 19 -4.95 5.21 -17.03
C ASP A 19 -4.28 6.07 -15.94
N PHE A 20 -4.03 5.48 -14.77
CA PHE A 20 -3.34 6.17 -13.69
C PHE A 20 -1.89 6.51 -14.10
N ARG A 21 -1.15 5.57 -14.69
CA ARG A 21 0.24 5.78 -15.10
C ARG A 21 0.40 6.91 -16.12
N GLU A 22 -0.59 7.10 -16.98
CA GLU A 22 -0.57 8.18 -17.97
C GLU A 22 -0.93 9.55 -17.37
N THR A 23 -1.87 9.57 -16.41
CA THR A 23 -2.49 10.83 -15.94
C THR A 23 -1.99 11.32 -14.59
N LEU A 24 -1.45 10.41 -13.75
CA LEU A 24 -1.07 10.65 -12.36
C LEU A 24 -2.15 11.36 -11.53
N THR A 25 -3.43 11.06 -11.83
CA THR A 25 -4.55 11.63 -11.09
C THR A 25 -4.57 11.15 -9.64
N PRO A 26 -5.04 11.98 -8.68
CA PRO A 26 -5.04 11.58 -7.29
C PRO A 26 -5.84 10.30 -7.05
N CYS A 27 -5.19 9.29 -6.47
CA CYS A 27 -5.78 7.97 -6.30
C CYS A 27 -5.32 7.29 -4.99
N TRP A 28 -5.94 6.16 -4.71
CA TRP A 28 -5.48 5.20 -3.71
C TRP A 28 -5.12 3.89 -4.43
N ILE A 29 -3.88 3.46 -4.29
CA ILE A 29 -3.38 2.18 -4.80
C ILE A 29 -3.34 1.17 -3.66
N ASP A 30 -4.04 0.05 -3.81
CA ASP A 30 -4.03 -1.06 -2.84
C ASP A 30 -3.31 -2.27 -3.44
N LEU A 31 -2.14 -2.58 -2.89
CA LEU A 31 -1.29 -3.70 -3.26
C LEU A 31 -1.54 -4.87 -2.31
N VAL A 32 -2.34 -5.82 -2.78
CA VAL A 32 -2.76 -7.02 -2.03
C VAL A 32 -1.96 -8.22 -2.51
N PHE A 33 -1.20 -8.84 -1.60
CA PHE A 33 -0.23 -9.90 -1.91
C PHE A 33 0.59 -9.58 -3.18
N PRO A 34 1.24 -8.40 -3.25
CA PRO A 34 1.89 -7.96 -4.47
C PRO A 34 3.08 -8.85 -4.82
N GLN A 35 3.30 -9.02 -6.12
CA GLN A 35 4.53 -9.60 -6.65
C GLN A 35 5.64 -8.53 -6.70
N PRO A 36 6.93 -8.93 -6.70
CA PRO A 36 8.04 -7.98 -6.77
C PRO A 36 7.96 -7.01 -7.95
N GLU A 37 7.47 -7.48 -9.10
CA GLU A 37 7.26 -6.66 -10.29
C GLU A 37 6.21 -5.57 -10.05
N GLU A 38 5.14 -5.85 -9.32
CA GLU A 38 4.10 -4.86 -9.01
C GLU A 38 4.63 -3.78 -8.06
N LEU A 39 5.42 -4.18 -7.05
CA LEU A 39 6.09 -3.23 -6.15
C LEU A 39 7.01 -2.29 -6.95
N LYS A 40 7.80 -2.86 -7.88
CA LYS A 40 8.69 -2.10 -8.74
C LYS A 40 7.92 -1.14 -9.65
N GLN A 41 6.88 -1.63 -10.33
CA GLN A 41 6.07 -0.81 -11.22
C GLN A 41 5.43 0.38 -10.51
N VAL A 42 4.87 0.18 -9.32
CA VAL A 42 4.29 1.28 -8.54
C VAL A 42 5.37 2.22 -8.00
N GLY A 43 6.50 1.69 -7.52
CA GLY A 43 7.63 2.49 -7.05
C GLY A 43 8.21 3.39 -8.14
N GLU A 44 8.41 2.85 -9.35
CA GLU A 44 8.90 3.62 -10.51
C GLU A 44 7.90 4.70 -10.95
N ALA A 45 6.60 4.39 -10.99
CA ALA A 45 5.57 5.34 -11.39
C ALA A 45 5.45 6.53 -10.42
N LEU A 46 5.69 6.29 -9.12
CA LEU A 46 5.60 7.29 -8.07
C LEU A 46 6.95 7.88 -7.63
N ALA A 47 8.06 7.40 -8.21
CA ALA A 47 9.42 7.74 -7.82
C ALA A 47 9.71 7.53 -6.31
N ILE A 48 9.28 6.38 -5.77
CA ILE A 48 9.47 5.99 -4.35
C ILE A 48 10.03 4.57 -4.24
N ALA A 49 10.75 4.28 -3.16
CA ALA A 49 11.12 2.92 -2.77
C ALA A 49 10.01 2.27 -1.92
N ILE A 50 9.28 1.31 -2.48
CA ILE A 50 8.29 0.55 -1.72
C ILE A 50 9.01 -0.51 -0.87
N PRO A 51 8.83 -0.55 0.46
CA PRO A 51 9.52 -1.51 1.31
C PRO A 51 9.15 -2.95 0.95
N SER A 52 10.16 -3.80 0.98
CA SER A 52 10.02 -5.24 0.88
C SER A 52 9.27 -5.80 2.09
N ARG A 53 8.72 -7.01 1.93
CA ARG A 53 8.05 -7.71 3.04
C ARG A 53 8.96 -7.91 4.26
N ALA A 54 10.27 -8.05 4.05
CA ALA A 54 11.23 -8.20 5.15
C ALA A 54 11.40 -6.91 5.94
N GLU A 55 11.55 -5.77 5.25
CA GLU A 55 11.65 -4.44 5.88
C GLU A 55 10.35 -4.09 6.64
N MET A 56 9.19 -4.43 6.08
CA MET A 56 7.90 -4.26 6.77
C MET A 56 7.80 -5.04 8.09
N ALA A 57 8.56 -6.14 8.24
CA ALA A 57 8.55 -6.97 9.44
C ALA A 57 9.44 -6.39 10.57
N GLU A 58 10.23 -5.36 10.29
CA GLU A 58 11.06 -4.71 11.30
C GLU A 58 10.20 -4.08 12.41
N ILE A 59 10.71 -4.12 13.63
CA ILE A 59 10.03 -3.60 14.82
C ILE A 59 10.52 -2.21 15.21
N GLU A 60 11.62 -1.74 14.63
CA GLU A 60 12.22 -0.45 14.97
C GLU A 60 11.31 0.72 14.55
N VAL A 61 11.17 1.72 15.43
CA VAL A 61 10.26 2.86 15.20
C VAL A 61 10.70 3.68 13.98
N SER A 62 12.00 3.84 13.78
CA SER A 62 12.58 4.50 12.60
C SER A 62 12.21 3.81 11.29
N SER A 63 12.02 2.50 11.29
CA SER A 63 11.58 1.73 10.13
C SER A 63 10.05 1.75 9.95
N ARG A 64 9.30 2.27 10.93
CA ARG A 64 7.83 2.23 10.95
C ARG A 64 7.16 3.56 10.69
N LEU A 65 7.80 4.70 10.97
CA LEU A 65 7.28 6.01 10.62
C LEU A 65 8.44 6.89 10.17
N TYR A 66 8.54 7.13 8.86
CA TYR A 66 9.65 7.87 8.27
C TYR A 66 9.22 8.62 7.01
N GLN A 67 10.11 9.48 6.53
CA GLN A 67 9.95 10.23 5.28
C GLN A 67 11.15 9.97 4.38
N GLU A 68 10.90 9.63 3.12
CA GLU A 68 11.91 9.35 2.10
C GLU A 68 11.34 9.71 0.73
N ASP A 69 12.16 10.22 -0.20
CA ASP A 69 11.76 10.56 -1.58
C ASP A 69 10.48 11.42 -1.70
N GLY A 70 10.24 12.31 -0.72
CA GLY A 70 9.05 13.16 -0.70
C GLY A 70 7.76 12.46 -0.27
N ALA A 71 7.83 11.20 0.15
CA ALA A 71 6.70 10.41 0.64
C ALA A 71 6.81 10.14 2.14
N PHE A 72 5.66 9.99 2.80
CA PHE A 72 5.54 9.58 4.20
C PHE A 72 5.18 8.10 4.28
N PHE A 73 5.93 7.35 5.07
CA PHE A 73 5.77 5.92 5.25
C PHE A 73 5.31 5.62 6.67
N MET A 74 4.29 4.78 6.81
CA MET A 74 3.81 4.30 8.10
C MET A 74 3.52 2.80 8.04
N THR A 75 4.17 2.00 8.88
CA THR A 75 3.94 0.55 8.99
C THR A 75 3.25 0.19 10.30
N ALA A 76 2.01 -0.27 10.18
CA ALA A 76 1.17 -0.71 11.30
C ALA A 76 0.96 -2.23 11.27
N ASN A 77 0.87 -2.86 12.45
CA ASN A 77 0.48 -4.28 12.52
C ASN A 77 -1.04 -4.36 12.64
N LEU A 78 -1.67 -5.08 11.71
CA LEU A 78 -3.08 -5.41 11.79
C LEU A 78 -3.22 -6.84 12.32
N VAL A 79 -4.02 -7.00 13.37
CA VAL A 79 -4.42 -8.30 13.89
C VAL A 79 -5.79 -8.64 13.31
N THR A 80 -5.90 -9.78 12.65
CA THR A 80 -7.16 -10.33 12.13
C THR A 80 -7.40 -11.70 12.75
N SER A 81 -8.67 -12.06 12.93
CA SER A 81 -9.07 -13.37 13.45
C SER A 81 -10.18 -13.90 12.58
N PRO A 82 -9.85 -14.43 11.39
CA PRO A 82 -10.85 -14.92 10.44
C PRO A 82 -11.70 -16.08 11.00
N ASP A 83 -11.22 -16.79 12.02
CA ASP A 83 -11.91 -17.81 12.81
C ASP A 83 -11.37 -17.78 14.27
N THR A 84 -12.13 -18.28 15.25
CA THR A 84 -11.82 -18.14 16.71
C THR A 84 -10.48 -18.70 17.16
N ASP A 85 -9.86 -19.61 16.38
CA ASP A 85 -8.62 -20.30 16.75
C ASP A 85 -7.38 -19.83 15.99
N ASN A 86 -7.52 -18.93 15.00
CA ASN A 86 -6.39 -18.46 14.19
C ASN A 86 -6.29 -16.93 14.22
N VAL A 87 -5.42 -16.42 15.10
CA VAL A 87 -5.04 -15.01 15.13
C VAL A 87 -3.88 -14.79 14.15
N GLU A 88 -4.13 -14.02 13.09
CA GLU A 88 -3.11 -13.61 12.13
C GLU A 88 -2.73 -12.15 12.39
N SER A 89 -1.44 -11.89 12.66
CA SER A 89 -0.90 -10.53 12.70
C SER A 89 -0.04 -10.31 11.46
N SER A 90 -0.32 -9.27 10.70
CA SER A 90 0.45 -8.94 9.50
C SER A 90 0.63 -7.43 9.37
N ALA A 91 1.79 -7.03 8.85
CA ALA A 91 2.15 -5.63 8.67
C ALA A 91 1.43 -5.05 7.45
N ILE A 92 0.95 -3.83 7.59
CA ILE A 92 0.44 -2.99 6.51
C ILE A 92 1.30 -1.74 6.47
N THR A 93 1.85 -1.43 5.30
CA THR A 93 2.54 -0.17 5.07
C THR A 93 1.63 0.76 4.29
N PHE A 94 1.50 1.99 4.80
CA PHE A 94 0.84 3.12 4.17
C PHE A 94 1.93 4.06 3.66
N ILE A 95 1.84 4.46 2.40
CA ILE A 95 2.78 5.37 1.77
C ILE A 95 1.97 6.53 1.19
N LEU A 96 2.20 7.73 1.70
CA LEU A 96 1.49 8.93 1.26
C LEU A 96 2.45 9.80 0.45
N THR A 97 2.16 9.97 -0.83
CA THR A 97 2.84 10.90 -1.74
C THR A 97 2.00 12.16 -1.94
N GLU A 98 2.48 13.10 -2.76
CA GLU A 98 1.71 14.30 -3.13
C GLU A 98 0.39 13.96 -3.87
N THR A 99 0.39 12.89 -4.67
CA THR A 99 -0.74 12.51 -5.51
C THR A 99 -1.51 11.31 -4.99
N CYS A 100 -0.86 10.38 -4.28
CA CYS A 100 -1.43 9.06 -4.03
C CYS A 100 -1.25 8.57 -2.60
N LEU A 101 -2.22 7.81 -2.13
CA LEU A 101 -2.06 6.88 -1.02
C LEU A 101 -1.74 5.50 -1.60
N VAL A 102 -0.72 4.82 -1.09
CA VAL A 102 -0.43 3.42 -1.41
C VAL A 102 -0.57 2.58 -0.14
N THR A 103 -1.28 1.46 -0.21
CA THR A 103 -1.33 0.45 0.85
C THR A 103 -0.67 -0.83 0.38
N VAL A 104 0.28 -1.35 1.14
CA VAL A 104 0.94 -2.63 0.89
C VAL A 104 0.56 -3.60 1.99
N ARG A 105 -0.06 -4.72 1.62
CA ARG A 105 -0.54 -5.71 2.58
C ARG A 105 -0.41 -7.14 2.08
N TYR A 106 0.03 -8.02 2.98
CA TYR A 106 0.07 -9.47 2.80
C TYR A 106 -0.96 -10.15 3.67
N LEU A 107 -2.17 -9.59 3.66
CA LEU A 107 -3.33 -10.07 4.40
C LEU A 107 -4.60 -9.60 3.68
N GLU A 108 -5.67 -10.38 3.79
CA GLU A 108 -7.00 -10.00 3.34
C GLU A 108 -7.97 -10.16 4.50
N PRO A 109 -8.34 -9.06 5.19
CA PRO A 109 -9.27 -9.16 6.31
C PRO A 109 -10.63 -9.61 5.78
N ARG A 110 -11.20 -10.66 6.37
CA ARG A 110 -12.61 -11.00 6.11
C ARG A 110 -13.50 -9.92 6.77
N PRO A 111 -14.55 -9.44 6.07
CA PRO A 111 -15.52 -8.51 6.63
C PRO A 111 -16.36 -9.14 7.75
#